data_AF-A0A2A5E831-F1
#
_entry.id   AF-A0A2A5E831-F1
#
_cell.length_a   1.000
_cell.length_b   1.000
_cell.length_c   1.000
_cell.angle_alpha   90.00
_cell.angle_beta   90.00
_cell.angle_gamma   90.00
#
_symmetry.space_group_name_H-M   'P 1'
#
loop_
_entity.id
_entity.type
_entity.pdbx_description
1 polymer ?
#
loop_
_entity_poly.entity_id
_entity_poly.type
_entity_poly.pdbx_seq_one_letter_code
_entity_poly.pdbx_strand_id
1 'polypeptide(L)'
;MKKSIYYLSILVLISSCQIYGITNDYEKLSEDERSRVKELDSFSNTESRNIYEINGQQLKKELKNNEKSIVYIFANGCSSEYCVPLPYLENYAEENDYKLYMIMSGYAFLYTTLDQSFTSPLYSIDQEYYGTKYSSKCYRMFVNDITGKPLGDKIKAKDYASFFFFKNGILDRATLKVTD
;
A
#
# COMPACT_ATOMS: atom_id res chain seq x y z
N MET A 1 -9.54 22.39 -46.53
CA MET A 1 -8.33 22.33 -45.68
C MET A 1 -8.48 23.02 -44.31
N LYS A 2 -9.25 24.10 -44.14
CA LYS A 2 -9.45 24.77 -42.83
C LYS A 2 -10.19 23.94 -41.76
N LYS A 3 -11.14 23.06 -42.15
CA LYS A 3 -11.85 22.18 -41.21
C LYS A 3 -10.98 21.05 -40.63
N SER A 4 -9.89 20.67 -41.29
CA SER A 4 -8.99 19.60 -40.82
C SER A 4 -8.05 20.06 -39.70
N ILE A 5 -7.82 21.37 -39.60
CA ILE A 5 -6.95 21.96 -38.56
C ILE A 5 -7.66 21.99 -37.19
N TYR A 6 -8.98 22.18 -37.17
CA TYR A 6 -9.76 22.19 -35.92
C TYR A 6 -9.79 20.82 -35.21
N TYR A 7 -9.76 19.71 -35.95
CA TYR A 7 -9.71 18.36 -35.36
C TYR A 7 -8.32 18.03 -34.78
N LEU A 8 -7.24 18.58 -35.35
CA LEU A 8 -5.88 18.36 -34.85
C LEU A 8 -5.64 19.12 -33.53
N SER A 9 -6.24 20.29 -33.35
CA SER A 9 -6.13 21.07 -32.11
C SER A 9 -6.86 20.46 -30.91
N ILE A 10 -7.90 19.64 -31.12
CA ILE A 10 -8.64 18.97 -30.03
C ILE A 10 -7.92 17.72 -29.52
N LEU A 11 -7.13 17.03 -30.37
CA LEU A 11 -6.35 15.84 -29.99
C LEU A 11 -5.13 16.16 -29.10
N VAL A 12 -4.57 17.37 -29.19
CA VAL A 12 -3.42 17.78 -28.36
C VAL A 12 -3.83 18.06 -26.91
N LEU A 13 -5.07 18.49 -26.66
CA LEU A 13 -5.56 18.88 -25.33
C LEU A 13 -5.85 17.70 -24.38
N ILE A 14 -5.88 16.46 -24.88
CA ILE A 14 -6.20 15.27 -24.08
C ILE A 14 -4.95 14.56 -23.53
N SER A 15 -3.75 15.07 -23.83
CA SER A 15 -2.48 14.40 -23.52
C SER A 15 -1.99 14.58 -22.07
N SER A 16 -2.65 15.40 -21.24
CA SER A 16 -2.20 15.70 -19.88
C SER A 16 -2.97 14.99 -18.75
N CYS A 17 -3.95 14.13 -19.06
CA CYS A 17 -4.65 13.35 -18.03
C CYS A 17 -3.81 12.14 -17.60
N GLN A 18 -3.08 12.26 -16.51
CA GLN A 18 -2.42 11.12 -15.88
C GLN A 18 -3.45 10.28 -15.10
N ILE A 19 -3.62 9.01 -15.49
CA ILE A 19 -4.55 8.08 -14.85
C ILE A 19 -3.83 7.33 -13.73
N TYR A 20 -4.26 7.50 -12.48
CA TYR A 20 -3.68 6.84 -11.30
C TYR A 20 -4.48 5.61 -10.86
N GLY A 21 -3.84 4.70 -10.13
CA GLY A 21 -4.47 3.59 -9.42
C GLY A 21 -4.73 2.32 -10.24
N ILE A 22 -4.45 2.33 -11.55
CA ILE A 22 -4.53 1.12 -12.39
C ILE A 22 -3.34 0.20 -12.10
N THR A 23 -2.13 0.78 -12.01
CA THR A 23 -0.89 0.11 -11.63
C THR A 23 -0.37 0.66 -10.32
N ASN A 24 0.83 0.25 -9.88
CA ASN A 24 1.43 0.84 -8.68
C ASN A 24 1.84 2.31 -8.87
N ASP A 25 1.82 2.88 -10.07
CA ASP A 25 2.22 4.27 -10.34
C ASP A 25 3.67 4.64 -10.00
N TYR A 26 4.58 3.66 -9.83
CA TYR A 26 5.99 3.89 -9.52
C TYR A 26 6.68 4.82 -10.53
N GLU A 27 6.37 4.67 -11.82
CA GLU A 27 6.98 5.48 -12.89
C GLU A 27 6.61 6.96 -12.85
N LYS A 28 5.68 7.35 -11.99
CA LYS A 28 5.26 8.75 -11.81
C LYS A 28 5.92 9.43 -10.61
N LEU A 29 6.72 8.69 -9.84
CA LEU A 29 7.46 9.26 -8.72
C LEU A 29 8.52 10.25 -9.22
N SER A 30 8.65 11.35 -8.49
CA SER A 30 9.80 12.25 -8.57
C SER A 30 11.09 11.51 -8.19
N GLU A 31 12.25 12.08 -8.54
CA GLU A 31 13.55 11.50 -8.18
C GLU A 31 13.72 11.38 -6.66
N ASP A 32 13.29 12.40 -5.92
CA ASP A 32 13.31 12.41 -4.45
C ASP A 32 12.43 11.31 -3.86
N GLU A 33 11.20 11.13 -4.35
CA GLU A 33 10.31 10.06 -3.93
C GLU A 33 10.89 8.68 -4.26
N ARG A 34 11.42 8.52 -5.48
CA ARG A 34 12.01 7.25 -5.94
C ARG A 34 13.25 6.89 -5.12
N SER A 35 14.04 7.87 -4.71
CA SER A 35 15.22 7.65 -3.87
C SER A 35 14.89 7.04 -2.51
N ARG A 36 13.64 7.16 -2.03
CA ARG A 36 13.16 6.57 -0.77
C ARG A 36 12.76 5.10 -0.93
N VAL A 37 12.55 4.61 -2.15
CA VAL A 37 12.22 3.21 -2.41
C VAL A 37 13.50 2.39 -2.38
N LYS A 38 13.55 1.39 -1.50
CA LYS A 38 14.70 0.54 -1.21
C LYS A 38 14.31 -0.93 -1.29
N GLU A 39 15.28 -1.77 -1.65
CA GLU A 39 15.15 -3.20 -1.47
C GLU A 39 15.17 -3.54 0.03
N LEU A 40 14.35 -4.52 0.42
CA LEU A 40 14.34 -5.01 1.79
C LEU A 40 15.44 -6.08 1.99
N ASP A 41 16.44 -5.77 2.81
CA ASP A 41 17.37 -6.77 3.35
C ASP A 41 16.72 -7.58 4.48
N SER A 42 16.27 -6.90 5.54
CA SER A 42 15.52 -7.49 6.65
C SER A 42 14.61 -6.47 7.32
N PHE A 43 13.52 -6.92 7.96
CA PHE A 43 12.60 -6.03 8.67
C PHE A 43 13.25 -5.32 9.87
N SER A 44 14.29 -5.91 10.48
CA SER A 44 15.03 -5.31 11.59
C SER A 44 16.00 -4.21 11.15
N ASN A 45 16.37 -4.16 9.86
CA ASN A 45 17.31 -3.19 9.30
C ASN A 45 16.60 -2.07 8.50
N THR A 46 15.31 -1.86 8.76
CA THR A 46 14.53 -0.81 8.08
C THR A 46 14.77 0.54 8.73
N GLU A 47 14.87 1.58 7.90
CA GLU A 47 15.08 2.96 8.33
C GLU A 47 13.77 3.75 8.27
N SER A 48 13.66 4.71 9.18
CA SER A 48 12.54 5.65 9.25
C SER A 48 12.29 6.33 7.91
N ARG A 49 11.02 6.36 7.48
CA ARG A 49 10.55 7.10 6.28
C ARG A 49 11.17 6.65 4.95
N ASN A 50 11.89 5.52 4.92
CA ASN A 50 12.14 4.78 3.69
C ASN A 50 10.94 3.89 3.36
N ILE A 51 10.85 3.50 2.09
CA ILE A 51 9.81 2.65 1.54
C ILE A 51 10.46 1.35 1.09
N TYR A 52 9.99 0.22 1.59
CA TYR A 52 10.55 -1.09 1.24
C TYR A 52 9.55 -1.93 0.44
N GLU A 53 9.96 -2.40 -0.73
CA GLU A 53 9.16 -3.31 -1.54
C GLU A 53 9.17 -4.72 -0.93
N ILE A 54 7.97 -5.27 -0.70
CA ILE A 54 7.80 -6.59 -0.08
C ILE A 54 6.69 -7.39 -0.73
N ASN A 55 6.77 -8.71 -0.60
CA ASN A 55 5.67 -9.62 -0.84
C ASN A 55 5.05 -10.15 0.47
N GLY A 56 3.85 -10.71 0.35
CA GLY A 56 3.10 -11.20 1.50
C GLY A 56 3.74 -12.41 2.18
N GLN A 57 4.57 -13.19 1.49
CA GLN A 57 5.30 -14.31 2.10
C GLN A 57 6.43 -13.84 3.03
N GLN A 58 7.14 -12.77 2.67
CA GLN A 58 8.12 -12.10 3.54
C GLN A 58 7.41 -11.59 4.81
N LEU A 59 6.34 -10.81 4.64
CA LEU A 59 5.60 -10.27 5.77
C LEU A 59 4.98 -11.37 6.65
N LYS A 60 4.40 -12.41 6.07
CA LYS A 60 3.83 -13.53 6.83
C LYS A 60 4.85 -14.22 7.73
N LYS A 61 6.09 -14.37 7.26
CA LYS A 61 7.18 -14.91 8.08
C LYS A 61 7.48 -13.97 9.24
N GLU A 62 7.58 -12.68 8.97
CA GLU A 62 7.86 -11.65 9.98
C GLU A 62 6.76 -11.53 11.04
N LEU A 63 5.49 -11.66 10.66
CA LEU A 63 4.35 -11.60 11.58
C LEU A 63 4.42 -12.67 12.68
N LYS A 64 5.16 -13.77 12.48
CA LYS A 64 5.36 -14.81 13.51
C LYS A 64 6.33 -14.38 14.61
N ASN A 65 7.15 -13.36 14.37
CA ASN A 65 8.13 -12.85 15.33
C ASN A 65 7.51 -11.88 16.35
N ASN A 66 6.21 -11.57 16.21
CA ASN A 66 5.52 -10.55 16.98
C ASN A 66 4.27 -11.16 17.63
N GLU A 67 4.08 -10.93 18.94
CA GLU A 67 2.89 -11.45 19.64
C GLU A 67 1.61 -10.82 19.06
N LYS A 68 1.64 -9.51 18.83
CA LYS A 68 0.55 -8.75 18.23
C LYS A 68 1.07 -7.90 17.09
N SER A 69 0.34 -7.86 15.98
CA SER A 69 0.69 -6.98 14.86
C SER A 69 -0.54 -6.41 14.17
N ILE A 70 -0.39 -5.22 13.62
CA ILE A 70 -1.35 -4.60 12.71
C ILE A 70 -0.69 -4.45 11.36
N VAL A 71 -1.31 -5.01 10.33
CA VAL A 71 -0.99 -4.70 8.94
C VAL A 71 -2.07 -3.75 8.44
N TYR A 72 -1.67 -2.53 8.09
CA TYR A 72 -2.54 -1.53 7.49
C TYR A 72 -2.21 -1.37 6.02
N ILE A 73 -3.14 -1.71 5.14
CA ILE A 73 -3.00 -1.56 3.70
C ILE A 73 -3.83 -0.37 3.23
N PHE A 74 -3.19 0.61 2.58
CA PHE A 74 -3.84 1.87 2.23
C PHE A 74 -3.41 2.42 0.87
N ALA A 75 -4.16 3.38 0.36
CA ALA A 75 -3.79 4.19 -0.80
C ALA A 75 -3.34 5.58 -0.33
N ASN A 76 -2.25 6.11 -0.88
CA ASN A 76 -1.84 7.48 -0.52
C ASN A 76 -2.88 8.49 -1.01
N GLY A 77 -3.00 9.60 -0.30
CA GLY A 77 -3.98 10.64 -0.61
C GLY A 77 -5.43 10.19 -0.40
N CYS A 78 -5.65 9.08 0.31
CA CYS A 78 -7.00 8.59 0.58
C CYS A 78 -7.79 9.63 1.40
N SER A 79 -8.95 10.01 0.86
CA SER A 79 -9.89 10.97 1.46
C SER A 79 -11.16 10.33 2.02
N SER A 80 -11.24 8.99 2.01
CA SER A 80 -12.37 8.25 2.59
C SER A 80 -12.38 8.37 4.11
N GLU A 81 -13.57 8.29 4.71
CA GLU A 81 -13.76 8.20 6.17
C GLU A 81 -13.09 6.97 6.81
N TYR A 82 -12.72 5.96 6.01
CA TYR A 82 -12.03 4.76 6.49
C TYR A 82 -10.51 4.92 6.56
N CYS A 83 -9.98 6.01 6.03
CA CYS A 83 -8.54 6.28 6.03
C CYS A 83 -8.16 7.06 7.28
N VAL A 84 -7.06 6.65 7.90
CA VAL A 84 -6.58 7.25 9.15
C VAL A 84 -5.24 7.95 8.90
N PRO A 85 -5.00 9.11 9.53
CA PRO A 85 -3.66 9.71 9.51
C PRO A 85 -2.63 8.73 10.05
N LEU A 86 -1.47 8.60 9.40
CA LEU A 86 -0.44 7.66 9.83
C LEU A 86 0.07 7.92 11.26
N PRO A 87 0.28 9.18 11.72
CA PRO A 87 0.69 9.43 13.10
C PRO A 87 -0.34 8.93 14.13
N TYR A 88 -1.63 9.00 13.81
CA TYR A 88 -2.67 8.45 14.68
C TYR A 88 -2.56 6.93 14.79
N LEU A 89 -2.28 6.25 13.68
CA LEU A 89 -2.09 4.80 13.68
C LEU A 89 -0.82 4.36 14.41
N GLU A 90 0.27 5.13 14.33
CA GLU A 90 1.48 4.89 15.12
C GLU A 90 1.18 4.94 16.62
N ASN A 91 0.53 6.02 17.08
CA ASN A 91 0.14 6.16 18.48
C ASN A 91 -0.80 5.03 18.93
N TYR A 92 -1.81 4.69 18.11
CA TYR A 92 -2.72 3.59 18.42
C TYR A 92 -1.98 2.26 18.58
N ALA A 93 -1.02 1.97 17.68
CA ALA A 93 -0.26 0.74 17.73
C ALA A 93 0.65 0.70 18.96
N GLU A 94 1.31 1.80 19.31
CA GLU A 94 2.15 1.93 20.51
C GLU A 94 1.33 1.74 21.80
N GLU A 95 0.22 2.47 21.94
CA GLU A 95 -0.66 2.41 23.12
C GLU A 95 -1.25 1.02 23.38
N ASN A 96 -1.39 0.20 22.34
CA ASN A 96 -2.00 -1.12 22.40
C ASN A 96 -1.01 -2.28 22.21
N ASP A 97 0.29 -1.99 22.22
CA ASP A 97 1.39 -2.96 22.11
C ASP A 97 1.31 -3.81 20.83
N TYR A 98 1.10 -3.15 19.70
CA TYR A 98 1.12 -3.76 18.37
C TYR A 98 2.40 -3.40 17.62
N LYS A 99 3.02 -4.39 16.98
CA LYS A 99 3.96 -4.12 15.90
C LYS A 99 3.19 -3.66 14.65
N LEU A 100 3.46 -2.43 14.18
CA LEU A 100 2.79 -1.83 13.05
C LEU A 100 3.53 -2.06 11.73
N TYR A 101 2.78 -2.45 10.69
CA TYR A 101 3.24 -2.56 9.31
C TYR A 101 2.30 -1.74 8.40
N MET A 102 2.81 -0.64 7.85
CA MET A 102 2.05 0.26 6.97
C MET A 102 2.41 -0.03 5.50
N ILE A 103 1.46 -0.62 4.77
CA ILE A 103 1.64 -1.11 3.41
C ILE A 103 0.86 -0.23 2.43
N MET A 104 1.57 0.39 1.51
CA MET A 104 0.99 1.12 0.40
C MET A 104 0.57 0.14 -0.70
N SER A 105 -0.69 0.25 -1.12
CA SER A 105 -1.24 -0.48 -2.28
C SER A 105 -0.69 0.02 -3.63
N GLY A 106 -0.03 1.17 -3.64
CA GLY A 106 0.64 1.80 -4.78
C GLY A 106 1.26 3.14 -4.38
N TYR A 107 1.91 3.79 -5.34
CA TYR A 107 2.69 5.03 -5.20
C TYR A 107 1.94 6.28 -5.67
N ALA A 108 0.69 6.15 -6.16
CA ALA A 108 -0.14 7.30 -6.52
C ALA A 108 -0.17 8.30 -5.37
N PHE A 109 0.04 9.60 -5.64
CA PHE A 109 -0.02 10.69 -4.65
C PHE A 109 0.89 10.48 -3.42
N LEU A 110 2.04 9.81 -3.56
CA LEU A 110 2.95 9.50 -2.45
C LEU A 110 3.34 10.73 -1.60
N TYR A 111 3.58 11.88 -2.23
CA TYR A 111 3.84 13.14 -1.53
C TYR A 111 2.85 13.45 -0.39
N THR A 112 1.56 13.12 -0.54
CA THR A 112 0.54 13.35 0.51
C THR A 112 0.76 12.50 1.75
N THR A 113 1.29 11.28 1.57
CA THR A 113 1.69 10.42 2.69
C THR A 113 2.96 10.97 3.31
N LEU A 114 3.97 11.31 2.50
CA LEU A 114 5.27 11.80 2.97
C LEU A 114 5.18 13.14 3.72
N ASP A 115 4.18 13.97 3.45
CA ASP A 115 3.94 15.23 4.17
C ASP A 115 3.45 15.01 5.62
N GLN A 116 2.96 13.81 5.95
CA GLN A 116 2.52 13.48 7.31
C GLN A 116 3.72 13.29 8.25
N SER A 117 3.49 13.57 9.54
CA SER A 117 4.49 13.53 10.60
C SER A 117 4.69 12.13 11.21
N PHE A 118 4.76 11.09 10.37
CA PHE A 118 5.02 9.72 10.82
C PHE A 118 6.54 9.41 10.82
N THR A 119 6.93 8.37 11.55
CA THR A 119 8.34 7.97 11.72
C THR A 119 8.66 6.54 11.29
N SER A 120 7.66 5.67 11.19
CA SER A 120 7.84 4.28 10.80
C SER A 120 8.33 4.15 9.35
N PRO A 121 9.02 3.06 9.00
CA PRO A 121 9.18 2.69 7.60
C PRO A 121 7.81 2.45 6.96
N LEU A 122 7.72 2.74 5.66
CA LEU A 122 6.60 2.31 4.84
C LEU A 122 7.00 1.08 4.04
N TYR A 123 6.02 0.35 3.57
CA TYR A 123 6.21 -0.77 2.68
C TYR A 123 5.32 -0.62 1.45
N SER A 124 5.67 -1.24 0.35
CA SER A 124 4.87 -1.31 -0.87
C SER A 124 4.79 -2.75 -1.36
N ILE A 125 3.70 -3.07 -2.06
CA ILE A 125 3.50 -4.41 -2.59
C ILE A 125 4.36 -4.60 -3.85
N ASP A 126 5.26 -5.57 -3.80
CA ASP A 126 6.07 -6.02 -4.95
C ASP A 126 5.16 -6.62 -6.03
N GLN A 127 4.92 -5.85 -7.09
CA GLN A 127 4.08 -6.26 -8.22
C GLN A 127 4.78 -7.27 -9.15
N GLU A 128 6.11 -7.25 -9.18
CA GLU A 128 6.90 -8.16 -10.01
C GLU A 128 6.81 -9.58 -9.48
N TYR A 129 6.92 -9.76 -8.16
CA TYR A 129 6.71 -11.05 -7.50
C TYR A 129 5.37 -11.70 -7.86
N TYR A 130 4.30 -10.90 -7.94
CA TYR A 130 2.96 -11.40 -8.28
C TYR A 130 2.70 -11.54 -9.78
N GLY A 131 3.64 -11.15 -10.63
CA GLY A 131 3.53 -11.24 -12.08
C GLY A 131 2.35 -10.46 -12.65
N THR A 132 1.98 -9.32 -12.02
CA THR A 132 0.86 -8.51 -12.49
C THR A 132 1.04 -7.04 -12.18
N LYS A 133 0.80 -6.19 -13.19
CA LYS A 133 0.82 -4.73 -13.03
C LYS A 133 -0.45 -4.15 -12.41
N TYR A 134 -1.50 -4.95 -12.16
CA TYR A 134 -2.80 -4.43 -11.72
C TYR A 134 -2.87 -4.37 -10.19
N SER A 135 -2.98 -3.18 -9.63
CA SER A 135 -2.91 -2.97 -8.17
C SER A 135 -3.99 -3.73 -7.40
N SER A 136 -5.22 -3.80 -7.92
CA SER A 136 -6.31 -4.56 -7.29
C SER A 136 -6.04 -6.07 -7.24
N LYS A 137 -5.33 -6.60 -8.23
CA LYS A 137 -4.92 -8.01 -8.27
C LYS A 137 -3.75 -8.27 -7.33
N CYS A 138 -2.75 -7.38 -7.31
CA CYS A 138 -1.62 -7.45 -6.36
C CYS A 138 -2.09 -7.37 -4.92
N TYR A 139 -2.95 -6.41 -4.58
CA TYR A 139 -3.57 -6.30 -3.26
C TYR A 139 -4.20 -7.63 -2.83
N ARG A 140 -5.00 -8.24 -3.71
CA ARG A 140 -5.68 -9.50 -3.41
C ARG A 140 -4.70 -10.63 -3.15
N MET A 141 -3.68 -10.75 -3.99
CA MET A 141 -2.66 -11.79 -3.88
C MET A 141 -1.82 -11.61 -2.61
N PHE A 142 -1.47 -10.37 -2.28
CA PHE A 142 -0.79 -10.01 -1.03
C PHE A 142 -1.62 -10.36 0.21
N VAL A 143 -2.91 -9.98 0.23
CA VAL A 143 -3.82 -10.34 1.33
C VAL A 143 -3.97 -11.86 1.44
N ASN A 144 -4.08 -12.58 0.32
CA ASN A 144 -4.13 -14.04 0.34
C ASN A 144 -2.85 -14.64 0.95
N ASP A 145 -1.67 -14.13 0.59
CA ASP A 145 -0.41 -14.57 1.19
C ASP A 145 -0.38 -14.39 2.71
N ILE A 146 -0.60 -13.16 3.20
CA ILE A 146 -0.49 -12.86 4.64
C ILE A 146 -1.55 -13.61 5.46
N THR A 147 -2.70 -13.92 4.86
CA THR A 147 -3.78 -14.70 5.50
C THR A 147 -3.68 -16.21 5.24
N GLY A 148 -2.71 -16.67 4.44
CA GLY A 148 -2.49 -18.08 4.13
C GLY A 148 -3.52 -18.73 3.21
N LYS A 149 -4.20 -17.93 2.41
CA LYS A 149 -5.10 -18.40 1.35
C LYS A 149 -4.33 -18.61 0.03
N PRO A 150 -4.83 -19.47 -0.87
CA PRO A 150 -4.32 -19.55 -2.23
C PRO A 150 -4.34 -18.19 -2.96
N LEU A 151 -3.28 -17.86 -3.71
CA LEU A 151 -3.16 -16.59 -4.43
C LEU A 151 -4.35 -16.28 -5.37
N GLY A 152 -4.95 -17.32 -5.95
CA GLY A 152 -6.07 -17.22 -6.87
C GLY A 152 -7.43 -16.88 -6.22
N ASP A 153 -7.53 -16.96 -4.89
CA ASP A 153 -8.79 -16.75 -4.19
C ASP A 153 -9.32 -15.33 -4.37
N LYS A 154 -10.63 -15.23 -4.57
CA LYS A 154 -11.32 -13.95 -4.71
C LYS A 154 -11.72 -13.40 -3.35
N ILE A 155 -11.44 -12.12 -3.11
CA ILE A 155 -12.00 -11.36 -1.99
C ILE A 155 -13.30 -10.72 -2.48
N LYS A 156 -14.42 -10.99 -1.81
CA LYS A 156 -15.69 -10.32 -2.15
C LYS A 156 -15.61 -8.87 -1.67
N ALA A 157 -16.33 -7.96 -2.34
CA ALA A 157 -16.29 -6.54 -1.99
C ALA A 157 -16.66 -6.27 -0.51
N LYS A 158 -17.62 -7.02 0.03
CA LYS A 158 -18.02 -6.92 1.45
C LYS A 158 -16.97 -7.44 2.45
N ASP A 159 -15.99 -8.20 1.96
CA ASP A 159 -14.94 -8.82 2.77
C ASP A 159 -13.60 -8.06 2.59
N TYR A 160 -13.60 -6.91 1.90
CA TYR A 160 -12.44 -6.02 1.83
C TYR A 160 -12.20 -5.37 3.19
N ALA A 161 -10.93 -5.28 3.57
CA ALA A 161 -10.49 -4.72 4.84
C ALA A 161 -9.20 -3.93 4.61
N SER A 162 -8.98 -2.88 5.37
CA SER A 162 -7.71 -2.13 5.31
C SER A 162 -6.80 -2.51 6.47
N PHE A 163 -7.37 -2.96 7.59
CA PHE A 163 -6.64 -3.34 8.79
C PHE A 163 -6.75 -4.84 9.01
N PHE A 164 -5.61 -5.49 9.21
CA PHE A 164 -5.51 -6.91 9.51
C PHE A 164 -4.72 -7.05 10.81
N PHE A 165 -5.38 -7.60 11.82
CA PHE A 165 -4.81 -7.80 13.15
C PHE A 165 -4.36 -9.25 13.25
N PHE A 166 -3.12 -9.43 13.69
CA PHE A 166 -2.51 -10.75 13.85
C PHE A 166 -2.13 -10.98 15.31
N LYS A 167 -2.27 -12.23 15.74
CA LYS A 167 -1.72 -12.74 17.01
C LYS A 167 -0.80 -13.92 16.71
N ASN A 168 0.48 -13.81 17.08
CA ASN A 168 1.51 -14.82 16.81
C ASN A 168 1.54 -15.29 15.34
N GLY A 169 1.41 -14.35 14.40
CA GLY A 169 1.38 -14.63 12.96
C GLY A 169 0.09 -15.25 12.42
N ILE A 170 -0.96 -15.39 13.24
CA ILE A 170 -2.29 -15.89 12.82
C ILE A 170 -3.25 -14.71 12.73
N LEU A 171 -4.02 -14.62 11.65
CA LEU A 171 -5.05 -13.58 11.50
C LEU A 171 -6.11 -13.75 12.58
N ASP A 172 -6.28 -12.72 13.41
CA ASP A 172 -7.28 -12.65 14.47
C ASP A 172 -8.56 -11.95 13.98
N ARG A 173 -8.41 -10.77 13.37
CA ARG A 173 -9.52 -10.01 12.77
C ARG A 173 -9.08 -9.16 11.58
N ALA A 174 -10.03 -8.86 10.69
CA ALA A 174 -9.83 -7.93 9.57
C ALA A 174 -11.02 -6.96 9.49
N THR A 175 -10.75 -5.67 9.31
CA THR A 175 -11.77 -4.60 9.34
C THR A 175 -11.38 -3.40 8.46
N LEU A 176 -12.37 -2.57 8.12
CA LEU A 176 -12.17 -1.31 7.40
C LEU A 176 -11.72 -0.16 8.30
N LYS A 177 -11.98 -0.24 9.61
CA LYS A 177 -11.63 0.80 10.59
C LYS A 177 -10.77 0.21 11.70
N VAL A 178 -9.82 0.99 12.20
CA VAL A 178 -8.91 0.55 13.29
C VAL A 178 -9.66 0.35 14.61
N THR A 179 -10.66 1.20 14.88
CA THR A 179 -11.61 1.10 15.99
C THR A 179 -13.04 0.95 15.48
N ASP A 180 -13.90 0.32 16.28
CA ASP A 180 -15.34 0.17 15.98
C ASP A 180 -16.10 1.50 16.09
#